data_AF-A0A6A8AUX3-F1
#
_entry.id   AF-A0A6A8AUX3-F1
#
_cell.length_a   1.000
_cell.length_b   1.000
_cell.length_c   1.000
_cell.angle_alpha   90.00
_cell.angle_beta   90.00
_cell.angle_gamma   90.00
#
_symmetry.space_group_name_H-M   'P 1'
#
loop_
_entity.id
_entity.type
_entity.pdbx_description
1 polymer ?
#
loop_
_entity_poly.entity_id
_entity_poly.type
_entity_poly.pdbx_seq_one_letter_code
_entity_poly.pdbx_strand_id
1 'polypeptide(L)'
;MLGYRPLVYFWIAEYTDDSALPQFDPETGKENRFSDVDHQKLHRFGWYPFSPKLAQQILKAEKMVVIPSRNRSYTVTVEKGDRLVAYRTNTIKLHTRKGGVDHGETVYVLGVEGGKVLQINEEGNVINGSS
;
A
#
# COMPACT_ATOMS: atom_id res chain seq x y z
N MET A 1 -17.31 -2.15 15.03
CA MET A 1 -16.70 -2.53 13.73
C MET A 1 -16.01 -1.28 13.20
N LEU A 2 -14.78 -1.39 12.70
CA LEU A 2 -14.16 -0.28 11.97
C LEU A 2 -14.98 -0.06 10.68
N GLY A 3 -15.22 1.19 10.29
CA GLY A 3 -15.91 1.52 9.03
C GLY A 3 -15.06 1.28 7.77
N TYR A 4 -13.95 0.56 7.91
CA TYR A 4 -12.98 0.25 6.86
C TYR A 4 -12.20 -1.02 7.24
N ARG A 5 -11.53 -1.63 6.25
CA ARG A 5 -10.56 -2.71 6.44
C ARG A 5 -9.17 -2.11 6.70
N PRO A 6 -8.53 -2.42 7.84
CA PRO A 6 -7.18 -1.92 8.15
C PRO A 6 -6.14 -2.27 7.09
N LEU A 7 -5.20 -1.35 6.86
CA LEU A 7 -4.09 -1.57 5.94
C LEU A 7 -3.03 -2.49 6.56
N VAL A 8 -2.44 -3.35 5.74
CA VAL A 8 -1.30 -4.22 6.08
C VAL A 8 0.01 -3.73 5.46
N TYR A 9 -0.10 -3.04 4.33
CA TYR A 9 1.02 -2.39 3.65
C TYR A 9 0.79 -0.89 3.49
N PHE A 10 1.89 -0.14 3.42
CA PHE A 10 1.93 1.24 2.99
C PHE A 10 2.97 1.42 1.88
N TRP A 11 2.83 2.47 1.09
CA TRP A 11 3.79 2.72 0.02
C TRP A 11 4.99 3.53 0.48
N ILE A 12 6.13 3.32 -0.17
CA ILE A 12 7.28 4.23 -0.13
C ILE A 12 7.72 4.49 -1.58
N ALA A 13 7.82 5.76 -1.93
CA ALA A 13 8.44 6.26 -3.15
C ALA A 13 9.88 6.62 -2.85
N GLU A 14 10.83 6.05 -3.58
CA GLU A 14 12.27 6.31 -3.44
C GLU A 14 12.77 6.95 -4.73
N TYR A 15 13.50 8.05 -4.56
CA TYR A 15 13.91 8.92 -5.65
C TYR A 15 15.37 8.71 -6.02
N THR A 16 15.77 9.22 -7.19
CA THR A 16 17.14 9.10 -7.71
C THR A 16 18.20 9.81 -6.88
N ASP A 17 17.81 10.70 -5.96
CA ASP A 17 18.69 11.43 -5.06
C ASP A 17 18.79 10.77 -3.66
N ASP A 18 18.44 9.49 -3.57
CA ASP A 18 18.38 8.67 -2.34
C ASP A 18 17.38 9.15 -1.29
N SER A 19 16.59 10.20 -1.58
CA SER A 19 15.48 10.60 -0.72
C SER A 19 14.27 9.69 -0.90
N ALA A 20 13.38 9.67 0.09
CA ALA A 20 12.17 8.86 0.04
C ALA A 20 10.97 9.62 0.62
N LEU A 21 9.81 9.40 -0.01
CA LEU A 21 8.51 9.83 0.49
C LEU A 21 7.69 8.58 0.88
N PRO A 22 7.53 8.28 2.17
CA PRO A 22 6.63 7.23 2.62
C PRO A 22 5.18 7.74 2.69
N GLN A 23 4.21 6.85 2.51
CA GLN A 23 2.79 7.17 2.73
C GLN A 23 2.53 7.72 4.13
N PHE A 24 3.21 7.16 5.13
CA PHE A 24 3.13 7.63 6.50
C PHE A 24 4.52 8.06 6.95
N ASP A 25 4.61 9.29 7.41
CA ASP A 25 5.83 9.82 7.97
C ASP A 25 6.25 8.98 9.20
N PRO A 26 7.49 8.45 9.24
CA PRO A 26 7.92 7.48 10.25
C PRO A 26 8.23 8.11 11.61
N GLU A 27 8.19 9.43 11.73
CA GLU A 27 8.42 10.15 12.98
C GLU A 27 7.12 10.65 13.60
N THR A 28 6.20 11.13 12.75
CA THR A 28 4.96 11.78 13.16
C THR A 28 3.74 10.89 12.98
N GLY A 29 3.79 9.89 12.10
CA GLY A 29 2.67 9.03 11.73
C GLY A 29 1.64 9.70 10.82
N LYS A 30 1.90 10.92 10.35
CA LYS A 30 1.00 11.65 9.44
C LYS A 30 1.01 11.05 8.04
N GLU A 31 -0.14 11.08 7.38
CA GLU A 31 -0.26 10.61 6.00
C GLU A 31 0.19 11.68 4.98
N ASN A 32 1.11 11.30 4.10
CA ASN A 32 1.47 12.03 2.89
C ASN A 32 0.53 11.63 1.74
N ARG A 33 0.23 12.56 0.83
CA ARG A 33 -0.67 12.26 -0.29
C ARG A 33 0.10 11.57 -1.39
N PHE A 34 -0.56 10.64 -2.08
CA PHE A 34 0.02 10.01 -3.27
C PHE A 34 0.27 11.03 -4.39
N SER A 35 -0.50 12.12 -4.45
CA SER A 35 -0.29 13.25 -5.38
C SER A 35 1.04 13.97 -5.18
N ASP A 36 1.67 13.80 -4.02
CA ASP A 36 2.93 14.47 -3.68
C ASP A 36 4.14 13.66 -4.16
N VAL A 37 3.93 12.48 -4.75
CA VAL A 37 4.98 11.65 -5.36
C VAL A 37 5.50 12.33 -6.63
N ASP A 38 6.79 12.66 -6.65
CA ASP A 38 7.46 13.19 -7.83
C ASP A 38 7.80 12.06 -8.82
N HIS A 39 6.88 11.78 -9.73
CA HIS A 39 7.04 10.74 -10.75
C HIS A 39 8.22 10.98 -11.70
N GLN A 40 8.75 12.21 -11.82
CA GLN A 40 9.90 12.48 -12.70
C GLN A 40 11.22 12.03 -12.08
N LYS A 41 11.28 11.97 -10.75
CA LYS A 41 12.47 11.56 -9.98
C LYS A 41 12.34 10.16 -9.39
N LEU A 42 11.18 9.53 -9.56
CA LEU A 42 10.90 8.21 -9.00
C LEU A 42 11.85 7.16 -9.58
N HIS A 43 12.59 6.50 -8.71
CA HIS A 43 13.52 5.43 -9.08
C HIS A 43 13.00 4.07 -8.65
N ARG A 44 12.38 3.99 -7.48
CA ARG A 44 11.82 2.75 -6.93
C ARG A 44 10.53 3.05 -6.19
N PHE A 45 9.58 2.14 -6.27
CA PHE A 45 8.33 2.23 -5.53
C PHE A 45 8.00 0.87 -4.94
N GLY A 46 7.42 0.84 -3.74
CA GLY A 46 7.07 -0.44 -3.14
C GLY A 46 6.03 -0.39 -2.04
N TRP A 47 5.49 -1.57 -1.76
CA TRP A 47 4.63 -1.87 -0.62
C TRP A 47 5.49 -2.43 0.52
N TYR A 48 5.43 -1.77 1.67
CA TYR A 48 6.19 -2.11 2.87
C TYR A 48 5.25 -2.46 4.02
N PRO A 49 5.56 -3.51 4.82
CA PRO A 49 4.75 -3.88 5.97
C PRO A 49 4.86 -2.83 7.07
N PHE A 50 3.78 -2.58 7.81
CA PHE A 50 3.86 -1.70 8.98
C PHE A 50 4.70 -2.33 10.09
N SER A 51 5.57 -1.53 10.71
CA SER A 51 6.19 -1.88 11.99
C SER A 51 5.22 -1.59 13.14
N PRO A 52 5.33 -2.29 14.29
CA PRO A 52 4.53 -1.97 15.47
C PRO A 52 4.71 -0.52 15.94
N LYS A 53 5.93 0.02 15.83
CA LYS A 53 6.23 1.42 16.19
C LYS A 53 5.47 2.40 15.30
N LEU A 54 5.52 2.21 13.98
CA LEU A 54 4.82 3.07 13.02
C LEU A 54 3.30 2.98 13.20
N ALA A 55 2.77 1.77 13.38
CA ALA A 55 1.34 1.56 13.63
C ALA A 55 0.85 2.35 14.86
N GLN A 56 1.64 2.39 15.93
CA GLN A 56 1.32 3.19 17.12
C GLN A 56 1.35 4.70 16.85
N GLN A 57 2.28 5.19 16.02
CA GLN A 57 2.33 6.60 15.67
C GLN A 57 1.14 7.03 14.81
N ILE A 58 0.79 6.22 13.80
CA ILE A 58 -0.38 6.45 12.95
C ILE A 58 -1.66 6.46 13.78
N LEU A 59 -1.83 5.52 14.71
CA LEU A 59 -3.00 5.50 15.59
C LEU A 59 -3.09 6.77 16.45
N LYS A 60 -1.96 7.30 16.92
CA LYS A 60 -1.93 8.52 17.72
C LYS A 60 -2.29 9.76 16.88
N ALA A 61 -1.69 9.89 15.70
CA ALA A 61 -1.80 11.06 14.83
C ALA A 61 -3.12 11.09 14.04
N GLU A 62 -3.45 10.00 13.35
CA GLU A 62 -4.54 9.92 12.37
C GLU A 62 -5.79 9.22 12.92
N LYS A 63 -5.72 8.64 14.13
CA LYS A 63 -6.76 7.75 14.68
C LYS A 63 -7.09 6.55 13.78
N MET A 64 -6.16 6.20 12.90
CA MET A 64 -6.28 5.07 11.98
C MET A 64 -5.60 3.82 12.58
N VAL A 65 -6.30 2.70 12.50
CA VAL A 65 -5.79 1.37 12.86
C VAL A 65 -5.20 0.74 11.60
N VAL A 66 -3.94 0.31 11.71
CA VAL A 66 -3.23 -0.48 10.70
C VAL A 66 -2.70 -1.75 11.32
N ILE A 67 -2.41 -2.75 10.50
CA ILE A 67 -1.96 -4.08 10.94
C ILE A 67 -0.46 -4.19 10.71
N PRO A 68 0.37 -4.14 11.76
CA PRO A 68 1.78 -4.48 11.63
C PRO A 68 1.95 -5.97 11.31
N SER A 69 2.90 -6.28 10.45
CA SER A 69 3.16 -7.67 10.01
C SER A 69 4.66 -7.92 9.84
N ARG A 70 5.01 -9.19 9.62
CA ARG A 70 6.36 -9.63 9.24
C ARG A 70 6.45 -10.01 7.76
N ASN A 71 5.46 -9.58 6.96
CA ASN A 71 5.45 -9.89 5.55
C ASN A 71 6.68 -9.26 4.88
N ARG A 72 7.16 -9.82 3.79
CA ARG A 72 8.21 -9.16 3.02
C ARG A 72 7.68 -7.89 2.33
N SER A 73 8.57 -6.94 2.09
CA SER A 73 8.31 -5.81 1.19
C SER A 73 8.33 -6.26 -0.26
N TYR A 74 7.62 -5.52 -1.11
CA TYR A 74 7.59 -5.70 -2.55
C TYR A 74 7.94 -4.37 -3.22
N THR A 75 8.92 -4.39 -4.11
CA THR A 75 9.39 -3.17 -4.80
C THR A 75 9.48 -3.41 -6.30
N VAL A 76 9.37 -2.33 -7.05
CA VAL A 76 9.67 -2.27 -8.49
C VAL A 76 10.59 -1.09 -8.75
N THR A 77 11.57 -1.29 -9.62
CA THR A 77 12.34 -0.21 -10.22
C THR A 77 11.48 0.47 -11.28
N VAL A 78 11.53 1.79 -11.33
CA VAL A 78 10.83 2.62 -12.32
C VAL A 78 11.91 3.36 -13.11
N GLU A 79 12.06 3.03 -14.38
CA GLU A 79 13.03 3.67 -15.26
C GLU A 79 12.43 4.91 -15.95
N LYS A 80 13.29 5.71 -16.58
CA LYS A 80 12.85 6.91 -17.29
C LYS A 80 11.93 6.53 -18.45
N GLY A 81 10.68 6.97 -18.36
CA GLY A 81 9.64 6.71 -19.36
C GLY A 81 8.68 5.59 -18.94
N ASP A 82 8.99 4.84 -17.89
CA ASP A 82 8.05 3.89 -17.31
C ASP A 82 6.87 4.61 -16.66
N ARG A 83 5.75 3.90 -16.60
CA ARG A 83 4.56 4.34 -15.86
C ARG A 83 4.29 3.37 -14.74
N LEU A 84 4.41 3.86 -13.51
CA LEU A 84 4.10 3.09 -12.31
C LEU A 84 2.63 2.63 -12.31
N VAL A 85 2.40 1.36 -12.02
CA VAL A 85 1.10 0.79 -11.69
C VAL A 85 1.09 0.46 -10.20
N ALA A 86 0.44 1.30 -9.39
CA ALA A 86 0.32 1.08 -7.95
C ALA A 86 -1.07 1.51 -7.47
N TYR A 87 -1.86 0.56 -6.97
CA TYR A 87 -3.16 0.82 -6.38
C TYR A 87 -3.57 -0.34 -5.45
N ARG A 88 -4.69 -0.16 -4.75
CA ARG A 88 -5.31 -1.19 -3.91
C ARG A 88 -6.71 -1.48 -4.43
N THR A 89 -7.10 -2.74 -4.44
CA THR A 89 -8.51 -3.13 -4.65
C THR A 89 -9.09 -3.65 -3.33
N ASN A 90 -10.34 -3.31 -3.06
CA ASN A 90 -11.07 -3.76 -1.88
C ASN A 90 -12.34 -4.46 -2.34
N THR A 91 -12.60 -5.66 -1.84
CA THR A 91 -13.89 -6.32 -2.09
C THR A 91 -14.92 -5.81 -1.08
N ILE A 92 -16.09 -5.36 -1.54
CA ILE A 92 -17.21 -4.97 -0.68
C ILE A 92 -18.37 -5.93 -0.95
N LYS A 93 -18.80 -6.66 0.06
CA LYS A 93 -19.96 -7.55 0.00
C LYS A 93 -21.17 -6.84 0.59
N LEU A 94 -22.17 -6.58 -0.25
CA LEU A 94 -23.42 -5.92 0.15
C LEU A 94 -24.48 -6.98 0.50
N HIS A 95 -24.95 -6.96 1.75
CA HIS A 95 -26.04 -7.82 2.22
C HIS A 95 -27.37 -7.07 2.14
N THR A 96 -27.96 -7.05 0.95
CA THR A 96 -29.18 -6.28 0.62
C THR A 96 -30.42 -6.64 1.43
N ARG A 97 -30.51 -7.86 1.98
CA ARG A 97 -31.65 -8.30 2.81
C ARG A 97 -31.57 -7.93 4.29
N LYS A 98 -30.38 -7.60 4.80
CA LYS A 98 -30.14 -7.29 6.23
C LYS A 98 -29.53 -5.91 6.49
N GLY A 99 -29.31 -5.11 5.44
CA GLY A 99 -28.76 -3.75 5.57
C GLY A 99 -27.30 -3.72 6.01
N GLY A 100 -26.49 -4.70 5.61
CA GLY A 100 -25.09 -4.83 6.03
C GLY A 100 -24.09 -4.67 4.90
N VAL A 101 -22.91 -4.15 5.23
CA VAL A 101 -21.73 -4.09 4.36
C VAL A 101 -20.62 -4.89 5.03
N ASP A 102 -20.04 -5.84 4.31
CA ASP A 102 -18.88 -6.60 4.77
C ASP A 102 -17.68 -6.28 3.86
N HIS A 103 -16.53 -6.00 4.47
CA HIS A 103 -15.31 -5.68 3.76
C HIS A 103 -14.49 -6.96 3.56
N GLY A 104 -14.47 -7.46 2.34
CA GLY A 104 -13.63 -8.58 1.91
C GLY A 104 -12.15 -8.21 1.81
N GLU A 105 -11.37 -9.07 1.16
CA GLU A 105 -9.91 -8.95 1.06
C GLU A 105 -9.45 -7.65 0.37
N THR A 106 -8.35 -7.09 0.88
CA THR A 106 -7.57 -6.02 0.22
C THR A 106 -6.47 -6.66 -0.63
N VAL A 107 -6.35 -6.28 -1.90
CA VAL A 107 -5.23 -6.69 -2.76
C VAL A 107 -4.41 -5.46 -3.12
N TYR A 108 -3.09 -5.58 -2.95
CA TYR A 108 -2.11 -4.55 -3.27
C TYR A 108 -1.51 -4.84 -4.64
N VAL A 109 -1.66 -3.90 -5.57
CA VAL A 109 -1.18 -4.03 -6.95
C VAL A 109 0.10 -3.21 -7.11
N LEU A 110 1.11 -3.81 -7.74
CA LEU A 110 2.41 -3.17 -7.97
C LEU A 110 3.05 -3.63 -9.27
N GLY A 111 3.47 -2.70 -10.12
CA GLY A 111 4.14 -3.01 -11.39
C GLY A 111 4.49 -1.76 -12.17
N VAL A 112 4.87 -1.96 -13.43
CA VAL A 112 5.01 -0.92 -14.46
C VAL A 112 4.12 -1.27 -15.64
N GLU A 113 3.53 -0.26 -16.30
CA GLU A 113 2.66 -0.43 -17.46
C GLU A 113 3.39 -1.17 -18.59
N GLY A 114 2.76 -2.19 -19.18
CA GLY A 114 3.39 -3.04 -20.19
C GLY A 114 4.38 -4.08 -19.65
N GLY A 115 4.69 -4.03 -18.35
CA GLY A 115 5.55 -5.01 -17.66
C GLY A 115 4.78 -5.99 -16.77
N LYS A 116 5.53 -6.67 -15.90
CA LYS A 116 4.95 -7.58 -14.91
C LYS A 116 4.23 -6.78 -13.81
N VAL A 117 2.98 -7.15 -13.54
CA VAL A 117 2.19 -6.59 -12.44
C VAL A 117 1.95 -7.66 -11.38
N LEU A 118 2.37 -7.38 -10.15
CA LEU A 118 2.14 -8.19 -8.97
C LEU A 118 0.80 -7.84 -8.34
N GLN A 119 0.10 -8.86 -7.87
CA GLN A 119 -1.01 -8.73 -6.93
C GLN A 119 -0.63 -9.44 -5.65
N ILE A 120 -0.68 -8.72 -4.54
CA ILE A 120 -0.22 -9.16 -3.23
C ILE A 120 -1.40 -9.10 -2.27
N ASN A 121 -1.69 -10.19 -1.58
CA ASN A 121 -2.75 -10.20 -0.58
C ASN A 121 -2.27 -9.75 0.81
N GLU A 122 -3.18 -9.71 1.78
CA GLU A 122 -2.90 -9.24 3.15
C GLU A 122 -1.95 -10.17 3.93
N GLU A 123 -1.91 -11.46 3.59
CA GLU A 123 -0.91 -12.41 4.13
C GLU A 123 0.48 -12.24 3.48
N GLY A 124 0.59 -11.35 2.49
CA GLY A 124 1.83 -11.06 1.80
C GLY A 124 2.20 -12.09 0.73
N ASN A 125 1.25 -12.90 0.26
CA ASN A 125 1.43 -13.84 -0.85
C ASN A 125 1.15 -13.14 -2.19
N VAL A 126 1.91 -13.52 -3.23
CA VAL A 126 1.60 -13.10 -4.60
C VAL A 126 0.51 -14.02 -5.14
N ILE A 127 -0.64 -13.44 -5.51
CA ILE A 127 -1.84 -14.21 -5.91
C ILE A 127 -2.06 -14.26 -7.43
N ASN A 128 -1.31 -13.47 -8.21
CA ASN A 128 -1.24 -13.64 -9.65
C ASN A 128 -0.12 -14.61 -10.03
N GLY A 129 -0.51 -15.84 -10.27
CA GLY A 129 0.35 -16.95 -10.67
C GLY A 129 -0.47 -18.19 -11.03
N SER A 130 -1.19 -18.14 -12.14
CA SER A 130 -1.56 -19.33 -12.91
C SER A 130 -1.03 -19.08 -14.31
N SER A 131 -0.07 -19.91 -14.74
CA SER A 131 0.36 -20.03 -16.13
C SER A 131 -0.78 -20.53 -17.02
#